data_AF-A0A6C0W1R3-F1
#
_entry.id   AF-A0A6C0W1R3-F1
#
_cell.length_a   1.000
_cell.length_b   1.000
_cell.length_c   1.000
_cell.angle_alpha   90.00
_cell.angle_beta   90.00
_cell.angle_gamma   90.00
#
_symmetry.space_group_name_H-M   'P 1'
#
loop_
_entity.id
_entity.type
_entity.pdbx_description
1 polymer ?
#
loop_
_entity_poly.entity_id
_entity_poly.type
_entity_poly.pdbx_seq_one_letter_code
_entity_poly.pdbx_strand_id
1 'polypeptide(L)'
;MRYKIEEHDYQVRINQALRFLQASDKVKATITFRGREIQHVNLAIELLQKMAKDLEAVSEVQQSPSRDGKNMVMILTPKKI
;
A
#
# COMPACT_ATOMS: atom_id res chain seq x y z
N MET A 1 5.87 3.28 -4.33
CA MET A 1 5.05 4.31 -5.02
C MET A 1 5.25 5.68 -4.34
N ARG A 2 4.61 6.74 -4.87
CA ARG A 2 4.66 8.12 -4.33
C ARG A 2 3.34 8.44 -3.64
N TYR A 3 3.34 9.38 -2.69
CA TYR A 3 2.12 9.83 -2.01
C TYR A 3 1.16 10.57 -2.97
N LYS A 4 1.70 11.17 -4.04
CA LYS A 4 0.97 11.86 -5.11
C LYS A 4 0.78 11.02 -6.37
N ILE A 5 0.60 9.70 -6.20
CA ILE A 5 0.39 8.79 -7.33
C ILE A 5 -0.88 9.19 -8.11
N GLU A 6 -0.81 9.13 -9.44
CA GLU A 6 -1.98 9.36 -10.29
C GLU A 6 -2.89 8.13 -10.30
N GLU A 7 -4.18 8.33 -10.61
CA GLU A 7 -5.18 7.25 -10.54
C GLU A 7 -4.81 6.08 -11.47
N HIS A 8 -4.32 6.34 -12.69
CA HIS A 8 -3.91 5.28 -13.61
C HIS A 8 -2.78 4.42 -13.02
N ASP A 9 -1.72 5.06 -12.51
CA ASP A 9 -0.61 4.36 -11.86
C ASP A 9 -1.06 3.60 -10.62
N TYR A 10 -1.98 4.18 -9.85
CA TYR A 10 -2.56 3.52 -8.67
C TYR A 10 -3.27 2.23 -9.06
N GLN A 11 -4.10 2.26 -10.10
CA GLN A 11 -4.80 1.08 -10.60
C GLN A 11 -3.82 -0.01 -11.09
N VAL A 12 -2.71 0.37 -11.72
CA VAL A 12 -1.65 -0.59 -12.08
C VAL A 12 -1.07 -1.28 -10.84
N ARG A 13 -0.86 -0.54 -9.73
CA ARG A 13 -0.38 -1.11 -8.46
C ARG A 13 -1.41 -2.01 -7.80
N ILE A 14 -2.70 -1.65 -7.83
CA ILE A 14 -3.79 -2.49 -7.32
C ILE A 14 -3.84 -3.81 -8.08
N ASN A 15 -3.85 -3.77 -9.41
CA ASN A 15 -3.88 -4.96 -10.25
C ASN A 15 -2.67 -5.88 -10.00
N GLN A 16 -1.49 -5.30 -9.79
CA GLN A 16 -0.29 -6.06 -9.45
C GLN A 16 -0.38 -6.70 -8.04
N ALA A 17 -0.85 -5.94 -7.05
CA ALA A 17 -1.04 -6.45 -5.69
C ALA A 17 -2.08 -7.58 -5.65
N LEU A 18 -3.19 -7.43 -6.37
CA LEU A 18 -4.22 -8.45 -6.52
C LEU A 18 -3.64 -9.77 -7.04
N ARG A 19 -2.81 -9.71 -8.09
CA ARG A 19 -2.14 -10.91 -8.66
C ARG A 19 -1.25 -11.62 -7.63
N PHE A 20 -0.46 -10.87 -6.86
CA PHE A 20 0.37 -11.46 -5.81
C PHE A 20 -0.46 -12.09 -4.69
N LEU A 21 -1.49 -11.39 -4.20
CA LEU A 21 -2.37 -11.91 -3.15
C LEU A 21 -3.10 -13.18 -3.60
N GLN A 22 -3.58 -13.22 -4.85
CA GLN A 22 -4.19 -14.43 -5.42
C GLN A 22 -3.22 -15.59 -5.57
N ALA A 23 -1.92 -15.31 -5.77
CA ALA A 23 -0.85 -16.31 -5.76
C ALA A 23 -0.43 -16.73 -4.34
N SER A 24 -1.17 -16.33 -3.29
CA SER A 24 -0.83 -16.54 -1.88
C SER A 24 0.46 -15.86 -1.41
N ASP A 25 0.91 -14.83 -2.13
CA ASP A 25 2.05 -14.00 -1.73
C ASP A 25 1.62 -12.82 -0.86
N LYS A 26 2.50 -12.45 0.07
CA LYS A 26 2.34 -11.21 0.85
C LYS A 26 2.72 -9.99 0.01
N VAL A 27 2.02 -8.89 0.21
CA VAL A 27 2.31 -7.62 -0.46
C VAL A 27 2.79 -6.60 0.56
N LYS A 28 4.02 -6.10 0.37
CA LYS A 28 4.53 -4.94 1.11
C LYS A 28 4.32 -3.67 0.27
N ALA A 29 3.29 -2.91 0.59
CA ALA A 29 3.03 -1.61 -0.02
C ALA A 29 3.95 -0.55 0.61
N THR A 30 4.72 0.16 -0.21
CA THR A 30 5.70 1.16 0.26
C THR A 30 5.51 2.49 -0.46
N ILE A 31 5.36 3.56 0.31
CA ILE A 31 5.44 4.95 -0.15
C ILE A 31 6.78 5.53 0.29
N THR A 32 7.54 6.10 -0.64
CA THR A 32 8.84 6.71 -0.36
C THR A 32 8.75 8.23 -0.43
N PHE A 33 9.21 8.90 0.62
CA PHE A 33 9.32 10.35 0.68
C PHE A 33 10.70 10.81 0.20
N ARG A 34 10.78 11.98 -0.45
CA ARG A 34 12.03 12.67 -0.80
C ARG A 34 12.05 14.07 -0.17
N GLY A 35 13.13 14.39 0.53
CA GLY A 35 13.36 15.71 1.11
C GLY A 35 12.22 16.15 2.03
N ARG A 36 11.59 17.28 1.71
CA ARG A 36 10.50 17.88 2.50
C ARG A 36 9.16 17.13 2.38
N GLU A 37 9.06 16.10 1.54
CA GLU A 37 7.82 15.33 1.38
C GLU A 37 7.38 14.58 2.65
N ILE A 38 8.29 14.39 3.63
CA ILE A 38 7.99 13.70 4.89
C ILE A 38 6.88 14.37 5.71
N GLN A 39 6.58 15.65 5.46
CA GLN A 39 5.44 16.35 6.06
C GLN A 39 4.08 15.79 5.59
N HIS A 40 4.03 15.11 4.44
CA HIS A 40 2.81 14.56 3.84
C HIS A 40 2.50 13.14 4.29
N VAL A 41 2.82 12.84 5.55
CA VAL A 41 2.61 11.49 6.11
C VAL A 41 1.13 11.12 6.19
N ASN A 42 0.24 12.05 6.48
CA ASN A 42 -1.21 11.78 6.54
C ASN A 42 -1.74 11.31 5.17
N LEU A 43 -1.34 11.99 4.09
CA LEU A 43 -1.71 11.59 2.72
C LEU A 43 -1.18 10.19 2.36
N ALA A 44 0.02 9.84 2.83
CA ALA A 44 0.56 8.51 2.61
C ALA A 44 -0.20 7.42 3.39
N ILE A 45 -0.62 7.72 4.63
CA ILE A 45 -1.44 6.82 5.43
C ILE A 45 -2.79 6.61 4.75
N GLU A 46 -3.46 7.69 4.35
CA GLU A 46 -4.75 7.64 3.64
C GLU A 46 -4.66 6.82 2.35
N LEU A 47 -3.60 7.01 1.56
CA LEU A 47 -3.38 6.25 0.33
C LEU A 47 -3.20 4.75 0.59
N LEU A 48 -2.46 4.37 1.64
CA LEU A 48 -2.30 2.96 2.00
C LEU A 48 -3.59 2.38 2.57
N GLN A 49 -4.35 3.15 3.35
CA GLN A 49 -5.67 2.72 3.83
C GLN A 49 -6.67 2.55 2.68
N LYS A 50 -6.66 3.44 1.68
CA LYS A 50 -7.43 3.27 0.43
C LYS A 50 -7.06 1.96 -0.25
N MET A 51 -5.76 1.67 -0.41
CA MET A 51 -5.29 0.41 -1.00
C MET A 51 -5.72 -0.83 -0.21
N ALA A 52 -5.68 -0.78 1.12
CA ALA A 52 -6.15 -1.88 1.96
C ALA A 52 -7.65 -2.13 1.77
N LYS A 53 -8.45 -1.07 1.70
CA LYS A 53 -9.89 -1.16 1.45
C LYS A 53 -10.20 -1.73 0.06
N ASP A 54 -9.53 -1.24 -0.97
CA ASP A 54 -9.73 -1.72 -2.35
C ASP A 54 -9.36 -3.20 -2.51
N LEU A 55 -8.50 -3.73 -1.64
CA LEU A 55 -8.05 -5.14 -1.63
C LEU A 55 -8.67 -5.97 -0.49
N GLU A 56 -9.65 -5.44 0.23
CA GLU A 56 -10.20 -6.09 1.44
C GLU A 56 -10.88 -7.44 1.15
N ALA A 57 -11.36 -7.63 -0.08
CA ALA A 57 -12.00 -8.88 -0.51
C ALA A 57 -11.02 -10.07 -0.54
N VAL A 58 -9.74 -9.81 -0.83
CA VAL A 58 -8.71 -10.85 -1.05
C VAL A 58 -7.57 -10.81 -0.03
N SER A 59 -7.54 -9.81 0.85
CA SER A 59 -6.44 -9.59 1.77
C SER A 59 -6.87 -9.10 3.15
N GLU A 60 -5.96 -9.27 4.10
CA GLU A 60 -6.03 -8.72 5.45
C GLU A 60 -4.80 -7.88 5.73
N VAL A 61 -4.97 -6.84 6.55
CA VAL A 61 -3.85 -5.99 6.99
C VAL A 61 -3.07 -6.72 8.07
N GLN A 62 -1.90 -7.24 7.72
CA GLN A 62 -0.97 -7.82 8.69
C GLN A 62 -0.23 -6.74 9.48
N GLN A 63 0.17 -5.65 8.81
CA GLN A 63 0.82 -4.50 9.44
C GLN A 63 0.22 -3.23 8.91
N SER A 64 -0.39 -2.43 9.79
CA SER A 64 -0.95 -1.13 9.45
C SER A 64 0.14 -0.16 8.97
N PRO A 65 -0.23 0.91 8.23
CA PRO A 65 0.71 1.93 7.78
C PRO A 65 1.60 2.44 8.93
N SER A 66 2.90 2.25 8.80
CA SER A 66 3.90 2.67 9.78
C SER A 66 5.14 3.24 9.10
N ARG A 67 5.82 4.17 9.79
CA ARG A 67 7.04 4.79 9.26
C ARG A 67 8.22 3.83 9.38
N ASP A 68 8.96 3.71 8.30
CA ASP A 68 10.23 2.99 8.20
C ASP A 68 11.26 3.90 7.54
N GLY A 69 11.96 4.70 8.36
CA GLY A 69 12.89 5.73 7.91
C GLY A 69 12.22 6.76 6.98
N LYS A 70 12.65 6.80 5.71
CA LYS A 70 12.08 7.69 4.67
C LYS A 70 10.87 7.09 3.95
N ASN A 71 10.35 5.98 4.45
CA ASN A 71 9.23 5.27 3.86
C ASN A 71 8.04 5.22 4.82
N MET A 72 6.84 5.09 4.24
CA MET A 72 5.65 4.59 4.90
C MET A 72 5.35 3.22 4.32
N VAL A 73 5.18 2.22 5.18
CA VAL A 73 5.04 0.82 4.79
C VAL A 73 3.77 0.22 5.39
N MET A 74 3.07 -0.59 4.61
CA MET A 74 1.96 -1.44 5.03
C MET A 74 2.17 -2.86 4.48
N ILE A 75 1.81 -3.88 5.26
CA ILE A 75 1.88 -5.28 4.81
C ILE A 75 0.47 -5.85 4.75
N LEU A 76 0.13 -6.38 3.58
CA LEU A 76 -1.09 -7.14 3.32
C LEU A 76 -0.73 -8.63 3.20
N THR A 77 -1.55 -9.46 3.81
CA THR A 77 -1.51 -10.92 3.65
C THR A 77 -2.73 -11.40 2.90
N PRO A 78 -2.59 -12.43 2.05
CA PRO A 78 -3.74 -13.00 1.36
C PRO A 78 -4.70 -13.63 2.37
N LYS A 79 -6.00 -13.46 2.15
CA LYS A 79 -7.01 -14.20 2.90
C LYS A 79 -6.91 -15.67 2.50
N LYS A 80 -6.87 -16.56 3.50
CA LYS A 80 -7.11 -17.97 3.26
C LYS A 80 -8.62 -18.12 3.03
N ILE A 81 -9.03 -18.23 1.77
CA ILE A 81 -10.38 -18.62 1.39
C ILE A 81 -10.51 -20.13 1.62
#